data_AF-A0A7C5FXA8-F1
#
_entry.id   AF-A0A7C5FXA8-F1
#
_cell.length_a   1.000
_cell.length_b   1.000
_cell.length_c   1.000
_cell.angle_alpha   90.00
_cell.angle_beta   90.00
_cell.angle_gamma   90.00
#
_symmetry.space_group_name_H-M   'P 1'
#
loop_
_entity.id
_entity.type
_entity.pdbx_description
1 polymer ?
#
loop_
_entity_poly.entity_id
_entity_poly.type
_entity_poly.pdbx_seq_one_letter_code
_entity_poly.pdbx_strand_id
1 'polypeptide(L)'
;MTPKLDQQQNQGLDAHTSRRRFLQIGFGATAGLVMPNAFANLLTQPERKLSLLNLHTGESLNATYWAEGQYQTSELQAIYRVLRDHRTGDVNEIDPNLVDLLNILHHKMNGKQAFHVISGYRSPKT
;
A
#
# COMPACT_ATOMS: atom_id res chain seq x y z
N MET A 1 83.45 -12.30 -12.56
CA MET A 1 84.41 -11.55 -13.39
C MET A 1 84.08 -11.90 -14.84
N THR A 2 83.45 -11.06 -15.68
CA THR A 2 82.85 -9.71 -15.55
C THR A 2 81.43 -9.75 -16.20
N PRO A 3 80.76 -8.70 -16.76
CA PRO A 3 79.48 -8.27 -16.19
C PRO A 3 78.24 -8.29 -17.13
N LYS A 4 77.09 -8.01 -16.50
CA LYS A 4 75.92 -7.23 -16.94
C LYS A 4 76.21 -6.16 -18.02
N LEU A 5 75.27 -5.62 -18.82
CA LEU A 5 73.83 -5.83 -19.15
C LEU A 5 73.55 -4.91 -20.38
N ASP A 6 72.31 -4.84 -20.89
CA ASP A 6 71.80 -3.81 -21.83
C ASP A 6 72.36 -3.88 -23.27
N GLN A 7 71.68 -3.56 -24.39
CA GLN A 7 70.30 -3.14 -24.75
C GLN A 7 70.19 -3.33 -26.31
N GLN A 8 69.06 -3.39 -27.04
CA GLN A 8 67.63 -3.18 -26.76
C GLN A 8 66.75 -3.89 -27.85
N GLN A 9 65.40 -3.85 -27.71
CA GLN A 9 64.36 -3.88 -28.78
C GLN A 9 64.50 -4.81 -30.01
N ASN A 10 63.53 -5.72 -30.17
CA ASN A 10 62.46 -5.48 -31.16
C ASN A 10 61.14 -6.14 -30.72
N GLN A 11 60.01 -5.42 -30.85
CA GLN A 11 58.69 -5.95 -30.46
C GLN A 11 58.01 -6.62 -31.65
N GLY A 12 58.08 -7.95 -31.70
CA GLY A 12 57.16 -8.75 -32.51
C GLY A 12 55.77 -8.75 -31.87
N LEU A 13 54.77 -8.21 -32.57
CA LEU A 13 53.39 -8.20 -32.12
C LEU A 13 52.75 -9.58 -32.29
N ASP A 14 52.99 -10.47 -31.34
CA ASP A 14 52.27 -11.75 -31.22
C ASP A 14 50.82 -11.51 -30.84
N ALA A 15 50.03 -11.08 -31.83
CA ALA A 15 48.58 -10.88 -31.74
C ALA A 15 47.84 -12.23 -31.69
N HIS A 16 48.16 -13.07 -30.69
CA HIS A 16 47.37 -14.25 -30.34
C HIS A 16 46.10 -13.81 -29.60
N THR A 17 45.27 -13.04 -30.32
CA THR A 17 43.99 -12.49 -29.88
C THR A 17 43.12 -13.61 -29.36
N SER A 18 42.96 -13.63 -28.03
CA SER A 18 42.35 -14.74 -27.32
C SER A 18 40.87 -14.86 -27.69
N ARG A 19 40.57 -15.79 -28.60
CA ARG A 19 39.21 -16.26 -28.95
C ARG A 19 38.36 -16.58 -27.71
N ARG A 20 39.02 -16.97 -26.62
CA ARG A 20 38.43 -17.27 -25.30
C ARG A 20 37.96 -16.03 -24.54
N ARG A 21 38.55 -14.86 -24.76
CA ARG A 21 38.15 -13.58 -24.13
C ARG A 21 36.91 -12.97 -24.79
N PHE A 22 36.67 -13.26 -26.08
CA PHE A 22 35.47 -12.80 -26.80
C PHE A 22 34.19 -13.50 -26.28
N LEU A 23 34.25 -14.82 -26.05
CA LEU A 23 33.16 -15.59 -25.42
C LEU A 23 32.88 -15.18 -23.96
N GLN A 24 33.87 -14.67 -23.23
CA GLN A 24 33.67 -14.18 -21.85
C GLN A 24 32.91 -12.85 -21.80
N ILE A 25 33.00 -12.01 -22.83
CA ILE A 25 32.29 -10.71 -22.88
C ILE A 25 30.80 -10.90 -23.24
N GLY A 26 30.46 -11.93 -24.02
CA GLY A 26 29.08 -12.21 -24.43
C GLY A 26 28.11 -12.59 -23.30
N PHE A 27 28.61 -13.14 -22.17
CA PHE A 27 27.78 -13.55 -21.04
C PHE A 27 27.52 -12.45 -19.99
N GLY A 28 28.18 -11.30 -20.09
CA GLY A 28 28.06 -10.22 -19.08
C GLY A 28 26.88 -9.27 -19.29
N ALA A 29 26.22 -9.30 -20.45
CA ALA A 29 25.30 -8.24 -20.87
C ALA A 29 23.80 -8.49 -20.56
N THR A 30 23.42 -9.68 -20.07
CA THR A 30 22.01 -10.04 -19.83
C THR A 30 21.57 -9.94 -18.36
N ALA A 31 22.49 -9.66 -17.44
CA ALA A 31 22.21 -9.61 -15.99
C ALA A 31 21.60 -8.27 -15.50
N GLY A 32 21.04 -7.45 -16.40
CA GLY A 32 20.60 -6.08 -16.09
C GLY A 32 19.09 -5.80 -16.16
N LEU A 33 18.26 -6.73 -16.65
CA LEU A 33 16.86 -6.45 -17.04
C LEU A 33 15.78 -7.23 -16.26
N VAL A 34 16.10 -7.73 -15.06
CA VAL A 34 15.09 -8.20 -14.10
C VAL A 34 15.42 -7.65 -12.71
N MET A 35 15.13 -6.37 -12.48
CA MET A 35 14.83 -5.91 -11.12
C MET A 35 13.43 -6.41 -10.76
N PRO A 36 13.24 -7.19 -9.68
CA PRO A 36 11.91 -7.44 -9.16
C PRO A 36 11.32 -6.09 -8.69
N ASN A 37 10.08 -5.79 -9.08
CA ASN A 37 9.33 -4.62 -8.61
C ASN A 37 8.86 -4.75 -7.14
N ALA A 38 9.74 -5.24 -6.26
CA ALA A 38 9.45 -5.60 -4.87
C ALA A 38 9.18 -4.39 -3.94
N PHE A 39 9.28 -3.16 -4.45
CA PHE A 39 9.05 -1.92 -3.71
C PHE A 39 7.60 -1.39 -3.81
N ALA A 40 6.73 -1.99 -4.63
CA ALA A 40 5.36 -1.51 -4.84
C ALA A 40 4.48 -1.52 -3.58
N ASN A 41 4.80 -2.35 -2.58
CA ASN A 41 3.98 -2.57 -1.38
C ASN A 41 4.49 -1.85 -0.11
N LEU A 42 5.47 -0.94 -0.24
CA LEU A 42 6.05 -0.21 0.90
C LEU A 42 5.34 1.12 1.24
N LEU A 43 4.43 1.58 0.37
CA LEU A 43 3.70 2.85 0.52
C LEU A 43 2.19 2.68 0.70
N THR A 44 1.68 1.44 0.61
CA THR A 44 0.26 1.13 0.83
C THR A 44 -0.08 1.33 2.31
N GLN A 45 -0.71 2.46 2.63
CA GLN A 45 -1.29 2.68 3.96
C GLN A 45 -2.33 1.59 4.26
N PRO A 46 -2.43 1.11 5.51
CA PRO A 46 -3.39 0.08 5.87
C PRO A 46 -4.83 0.55 5.60
N GLU A 47 -5.62 -0.32 4.99
CA GLU A 47 -7.06 -0.13 4.83
C GLU A 47 -7.73 0.03 6.20
N ARG A 48 -8.72 0.91 6.30
CA ARG A 48 -9.54 1.06 7.52
C ARG A 48 -10.97 0.64 7.20
N LYS A 49 -11.53 -0.16 8.10
CA LYS A 49 -12.82 -0.84 7.88
C LYS A 49 -13.71 -0.63 9.09
N LEU A 50 -14.97 -0.32 8.84
CA LEU A 50 -15.96 -0.12 9.89
C LEU A 50 -17.16 -1.02 9.65
N SER A 51 -17.46 -1.87 10.63
CA SER A 51 -18.67 -2.69 10.64
C SER A 51 -19.70 -2.08 11.60
N LEU A 52 -20.91 -1.83 11.10
CA LEU A 52 -22.03 -1.21 11.81
C LEU A 52 -23.28 -2.08 11.70
N LEU A 53 -24.10 -2.09 12.73
CA LEU A 53 -25.46 -2.66 12.73
C LEU A 53 -26.39 -1.65 13.41
N ASN A 54 -27.33 -1.06 12.68
CA ASN A 54 -28.35 -0.18 13.26
C ASN A 54 -29.50 -1.01 13.84
N LEU A 55 -29.71 -0.91 15.15
CA LEU A 55 -30.70 -1.73 15.86
C LEU A 55 -32.16 -1.30 15.62
N HIS A 56 -32.40 -0.09 15.10
CA HIS A 56 -33.75 0.38 14.77
C HIS A 56 -34.15 0.11 13.32
N THR A 57 -33.21 0.19 12.37
CA THR A 57 -33.50 -0.11 10.96
C THR A 57 -33.18 -1.55 10.56
N GLY A 58 -32.40 -2.28 11.36
CA GLY A 58 -31.89 -3.61 11.03
C GLY A 58 -30.80 -3.61 9.96
N GLU A 59 -30.39 -2.45 9.46
CA GLU A 59 -29.37 -2.33 8.42
C GLU A 59 -27.98 -2.64 9.00
N SER A 60 -27.26 -3.53 8.32
CA SER A 60 -25.86 -3.85 8.62
C SER A 60 -24.97 -3.46 7.45
N LEU A 61 -23.79 -2.95 7.75
CA LEU A 61 -22.80 -2.49 6.78
C LEU A 61 -21.41 -2.87 7.24
N ASN A 62 -20.56 -3.34 6.32
CA ASN A 62 -19.13 -3.48 6.52
C ASN A 62 -18.42 -2.72 5.40
N ALA A 63 -17.93 -1.53 5.72
CA ALA A 63 -17.46 -0.54 4.75
C ALA A 63 -15.94 -0.33 4.85
N THR A 64 -15.26 -0.28 3.70
CA THR A 64 -13.80 0.01 3.62
C THR A 64 -13.60 1.48 3.29
N TYR A 65 -13.84 2.34 4.29
CA TYR A 65 -13.95 3.78 4.11
C TYR A 65 -12.61 4.50 3.85
N TRP A 66 -11.47 3.83 4.07
CA TRP A 66 -10.14 4.31 3.74
C TRP A 66 -9.33 3.20 3.07
N ALA A 67 -8.82 3.47 1.88
CA ALA A 67 -7.93 2.58 1.13
C ALA A 67 -6.99 3.41 0.26
N GLU A 68 -5.83 2.86 -0.12
CA GLU A 68 -4.84 3.52 -0.99
C GLU A 68 -4.38 4.93 -0.53
N GLY A 69 -4.57 5.23 0.76
CA GLY A 69 -4.25 6.54 1.35
C GLY A 69 -5.30 7.63 1.13
N GLN A 70 -6.52 7.28 0.69
CA GLN A 70 -7.64 8.20 0.48
C GLN A 70 -8.95 7.71 1.11
N TYR A 71 -9.88 8.64 1.32
CA TYR A 71 -11.24 8.34 1.77
C TYR A 71 -12.12 7.88 0.60
N GLN A 72 -12.80 6.75 0.78
CA GLN A 72 -13.77 6.26 -0.18
C GLN A 72 -15.14 6.90 0.07
N THR A 73 -15.47 7.93 -0.70
CA THR A 73 -16.68 8.75 -0.51
C THR A 73 -17.98 7.93 -0.54
N SER A 74 -18.07 6.90 -1.39
CA SER A 74 -19.23 5.99 -1.45
C SER A 74 -19.43 5.22 -0.15
N GLU A 75 -18.34 4.75 0.45
CA GLU A 75 -18.34 4.00 1.71
C GLU A 75 -18.67 4.89 2.89
N LEU A 76 -18.15 6.13 2.91
CA LEU A 76 -18.53 7.16 3.88
C LEU A 76 -20.03 7.51 3.77
N GLN A 77 -20.56 7.70 2.57
CA GLN A 77 -22.00 7.94 2.37
C GLN A 77 -22.86 6.75 2.83
N ALA A 78 -22.41 5.52 2.61
CA ALA A 78 -23.08 4.32 3.13
C ALA A 78 -23.07 4.31 4.67
N ILE A 79 -21.95 4.66 5.31
CA ILE A 79 -21.84 4.82 6.77
C ILE A 79 -22.82 5.89 7.26
N TYR A 80 -22.83 7.09 6.65
CA TYR A 80 -23.73 8.18 7.04
C TYR A 80 -25.20 7.79 6.91
N ARG A 81 -25.55 7.01 5.87
CA ARG A 81 -26.88 6.45 5.70
C ARG A 81 -27.27 5.49 6.82
N VAL A 82 -26.39 4.58 7.25
CA VAL A 82 -26.66 3.67 8.40
C VAL A 82 -26.75 4.46 9.71
N LEU A 83 -26.00 5.55 9.83
CA LEU A 83 -26.00 6.47 10.96
C LEU A 83 -27.07 7.57 10.87
N ARG A 84 -28.02 7.51 9.92
CA ARG A 84 -29.09 8.51 9.78
C ARG A 84 -30.05 8.53 10.97
N ASP A 85 -30.82 9.61 11.07
CA ASP A 85 -31.95 9.63 12.00
C ASP A 85 -33.02 8.62 11.53
N HIS A 86 -33.24 7.56 12.31
CA HIS A 86 -34.20 6.51 11.94
C HIS A 86 -35.67 6.96 12.02
N ARG A 87 -35.97 8.10 12.66
CA ARG A 87 -37.33 8.62 12.85
C ARG A 87 -37.78 9.48 11.66
N THR A 88 -36.89 10.33 11.16
CA THR A 88 -37.17 11.24 10.05
C THR A 88 -36.59 10.77 8.72
N GLY A 89 -35.61 9.87 8.76
CA GLY A 89 -34.82 9.47 7.59
C GLY A 89 -33.74 10.49 7.19
N ASP A 90 -33.64 11.63 7.89
CA ASP A 90 -32.67 12.69 7.60
C ASP A 90 -31.23 12.14 7.73
N VAL A 91 -30.50 12.15 6.62
CA VAL A 91 -29.05 11.85 6.57
C VAL A 91 -28.29 13.17 6.72
N ASN A 92 -27.21 13.16 7.49
CA ASN A 92 -26.30 14.29 7.60
C ASN A 92 -24.85 13.82 7.37
N GLU A 93 -23.98 14.70 6.91
CA GLU A 93 -22.56 14.43 6.81
C GLU A 93 -21.97 14.33 8.22
N ILE A 94 -21.12 13.33 8.43
CA ILE A 94 -20.44 13.08 9.70
C ILE A 94 -18.95 13.29 9.45
N ASP A 95 -18.26 13.94 10.38
CA ASP A 95 -16.81 14.14 10.29
C ASP A 95 -16.07 12.80 10.09
N PRO A 96 -15.30 12.61 8.99
CA PRO A 96 -14.52 11.40 8.77
C PRO A 96 -13.57 11.06 9.93
N ASN A 97 -13.11 12.05 10.70
CA ASN A 97 -12.29 11.83 11.89
C ASN A 97 -13.05 11.07 13.00
N LEU A 98 -14.39 11.16 13.06
CA LEU A 98 -15.20 10.34 13.97
C LEU A 98 -15.23 8.87 13.53
N VAL A 99 -15.29 8.63 12.22
CA VAL A 99 -15.24 7.28 11.63
C VAL A 99 -13.86 6.64 11.93
N ASP A 100 -12.79 7.42 11.81
CA ASP A 100 -11.44 7.03 12.24
C ASP A 100 -11.35 6.74 13.73
N LEU A 101 -11.96 7.56 14.59
CA LEU A 101 -11.98 7.32 16.03
C LEU A 101 -12.67 5.98 16.36
N LEU A 102 -13.80 5.66 15.71
CA LEU A 102 -14.47 4.37 15.88
C LEU A 102 -13.58 3.21 15.44
N ASN A 103 -12.89 3.32 14.30
CA ASN A 103 -11.93 2.32 13.85
C ASN A 103 -10.76 2.14 14.85
N ILE A 104 -10.20 3.23 15.39
CA ILE A 104 -9.14 3.20 16.40
C ILE A 104 -9.63 2.52 17.70
N LEU A 105 -10.84 2.85 18.16
CA LEU A 105 -11.44 2.23 19.34
C LEU A 105 -11.67 0.72 19.14
N HIS A 106 -12.16 0.32 17.97
CA HIS A 106 -12.37 -1.08 17.61
C HIS A 106 -11.07 -1.90 17.70
N HIS A 107 -10.00 -1.39 17.10
CA HIS A 107 -8.67 -1.99 17.17
C HIS A 107 -8.12 -2.04 18.60
N LYS A 108 -8.24 -0.94 19.37
CA LYS A 108 -7.76 -0.86 20.77
C LYS A 108 -8.49 -1.80 21.72
N MET A 109 -9.76 -2.11 21.47
CA MET A 109 -10.56 -3.05 22.27
C MET A 109 -10.44 -4.50 21.76
N ASN A 110 -9.61 -4.76 20.75
CA ASN A 110 -9.56 -6.05 20.02
C ASN A 110 -10.96 -6.54 19.57
N GLY A 111 -11.83 -5.60 19.20
CA GLY A 111 -13.18 -5.87 18.74
C GLY A 111 -13.17 -6.75 17.50
N LYS A 112 -14.12 -7.68 17.41
CA LYS A 112 -14.35 -8.54 16.23
C LYS A 112 -15.78 -8.45 15.69
N GLN A 113 -16.66 -7.77 16.42
CA GLN A 113 -18.08 -7.60 16.10
C GLN A 113 -18.34 -6.19 15.54
N ALA A 114 -19.46 -6.01 14.87
CA ALA A 114 -19.93 -4.70 14.42
C ALA A 114 -20.31 -3.82 15.61
N PHE A 115 -20.20 -2.49 15.47
CA PHE A 115 -20.80 -1.58 16.43
C PHE A 115 -22.32 -1.63 16.31
N HIS A 116 -23.00 -1.91 17.42
CA HIS A 116 -24.45 -1.84 17.50
C HIS A 116 -24.88 -0.39 17.72
N VAL A 117 -25.45 0.23 16.69
CA VAL A 117 -25.87 1.62 16.67
C VAL A 117 -27.31 1.72 17.19
N ILE A 118 -27.49 2.35 18.35
CA ILE A 118 -28.80 2.74 18.90
C ILE A 118 -29.23 4.11 18.36
N SER A 119 -28.29 5.01 18.08
CA SER A 119 -28.55 6.31 17.44
C SER A 119 -27.28 6.81 16.77
N GLY A 120 -27.43 7.43 15.60
CA GLY A 120 -26.40 8.22 14.96
C GLY A 120 -26.80 9.70 14.99
N TYR A 121 -26.98 10.30 13.81
CA TYR A 121 -27.51 11.64 13.67
C TYR A 121 -28.92 11.77 14.29
N ARG A 122 -29.22 12.96 14.81
CA ARG A 122 -30.52 13.34 15.38
C ARG A 122 -30.96 14.64 14.72
N SER A 123 -32.08 14.59 14.02
CA SER A 123 -32.66 15.73 13.32
C SER A 123 -33.26 16.74 14.31
N PRO A 124 -33.21 18.06 14.05
CA PRO A 124 -33.84 19.08 14.90
C PRO A 124 -35.38 19.00 14.97
N LYS A 125 -35.99 18.11 14.18
CA LYS A 125 -37.44 17.88 14.10
C LYS A 125 -37.94 16.84 15.12
N THR A 126 -37.04 16.28 15.93
CA THR A 126 -37.26 15.15 16.86
C THR A 126 -36.93 15.50 18.29
#